data_AF-A0A3D3FHS2-F1
#
_entry.id   AF-A0A3D3FHS2-F1
#
_cell.length_a   1.000
_cell.length_b   1.000
_cell.length_c   1.000
_cell.angle_alpha   90.00
_cell.angle_beta   90.00
_cell.angle_gamma   90.00
#
_symmetry.space_group_name_H-M   'P 1'
#
loop_
_entity.id
_entity.type
_entity.pdbx_description
1 polymer ?
#
loop_
_entity_poly.entity_id
_entity_poly.type
_entity_poly.pdbx_seq_one_letter_code
_entity_poly.pdbx_strand_id
1 'polypeptide(L)'
;MTCEKAMELLVGARDARSLPLLAKLHLRRCASCGREARRLDMAMASLRDLLPPAPDLSEAVMTAIRGDPLHLSETVSWGKWIGVGFLIMLSIAVAPFGSDFGWLSSLMGDSFRLPFALTLGLAMTVYCSLFIASHLDELTERFKLGRR
;
A
#
# COMPACT_ATOMS: atom_id res chain seq x y z
N MET A 1 -32.24 19.73 8.20
CA MET A 1 -30.93 20.23 8.66
C MET A 1 -31.13 21.67 9.12
N THR A 2 -30.58 22.03 10.28
CA THR A 2 -30.56 23.42 10.78
C THR A 2 -29.48 24.23 10.08
N CYS A 3 -29.68 25.55 10.01
CA CYS A 3 -28.74 26.45 9.34
C CYS A 3 -27.36 26.47 10.01
N GLU A 4 -27.25 26.44 11.35
CA GLU A 4 -25.94 26.36 12.03
C GLU A 4 -25.16 25.12 11.60
N LYS A 5 -25.80 23.95 11.64
CA LYS A 5 -25.16 22.68 11.33
C LYS A 5 -24.70 22.60 9.86
N ALA A 6 -25.42 23.29 8.97
CA ALA A 6 -25.02 23.43 7.57
C ALA A 6 -23.70 24.19 7.42
N MET A 7 -23.55 25.29 8.16
CA MET A 7 -22.40 26.18 8.09
C MET A 7 -21.18 25.59 8.80
N GLU A 8 -21.37 24.91 9.92
CA GLU A 8 -20.30 24.19 10.62
C GLU A 8 -19.67 23.11 9.71
N LEU A 9 -20.52 22.34 9.02
CA LEU A 9 -20.06 21.36 8.03
C LEU A 9 -19.36 22.01 6.84
N LEU A 10 -19.78 23.21 6.42
CA LEU A 10 -19.14 23.95 5.32
C LEU A 10 -17.73 24.42 5.69
N VAL A 11 -17.55 24.97 6.89
CA VAL A 11 -16.25 25.48 7.36
C VAL A 11 -15.27 24.34 7.66
N GLY A 12 -15.75 23.21 8.20
CA GLY A 12 -14.93 22.03 8.45
C GLY A 12 -14.61 21.20 7.20
N ALA A 13 -15.29 21.45 6.08
CA ALA A 13 -15.08 20.69 4.86
C ALA A 13 -13.80 21.12 4.13
N ARG A 14 -12.95 20.15 3.78
CA ARG A 14 -11.72 20.39 3.01
C ARG A 14 -12.02 20.83 1.57
N ASP A 15 -13.12 20.35 1.01
CA ASP A 15 -13.63 20.79 -0.29
C ASP A 15 -15.16 20.63 -0.38
N ALA A 16 -15.79 21.29 -1.37
CA ALA A 16 -17.23 21.19 -1.58
C ALA A 16 -17.71 19.75 -1.90
N ARG A 17 -16.81 18.83 -2.30
CA ARG A 17 -17.15 17.43 -2.58
C ARG A 17 -17.29 16.61 -1.31
N SER A 18 -16.50 16.91 -0.28
CA SER A 18 -16.55 16.25 1.04
C SER A 18 -17.85 16.48 1.82
N LEU A 19 -18.67 17.44 1.39
CA LEU A 19 -19.96 17.71 2.03
C LEU A 19 -20.99 16.58 1.82
N PRO A 20 -21.73 16.20 2.87
CA PRO A 20 -22.83 15.25 2.75
C PRO A 20 -23.93 15.80 1.83
N LEU A 21 -24.62 14.90 1.12
CA LEU A 21 -25.64 15.24 0.12
C LEU A 21 -26.75 16.14 0.69
N LEU A 22 -27.13 15.91 1.94
CA LEU A 22 -28.17 16.66 2.64
C LEU A 22 -27.74 18.12 2.91
N ALA A 23 -26.43 18.36 3.14
CA ALA A 23 -25.88 19.69 3.27
C ALA A 23 -25.85 20.44 1.93
N LYS A 24 -25.40 19.76 0.86
CA LYS A 24 -25.41 20.29 -0.51
C LYS A 24 -26.82 20.70 -0.94
N LEU A 25 -27.84 19.89 -0.64
CA LEU A 25 -29.22 20.18 -0.99
C LEU A 25 -29.77 21.41 -0.23
N HIS A 26 -29.41 21.55 1.04
CA HIS A 26 -29.83 22.69 1.84
C HIS A 26 -29.18 23.99 1.39
N LEU A 27 -27.88 23.99 1.05
CA LEU A 27 -27.19 25.15 0.48
C LEU A 27 -27.84 25.64 -0.83
N ARG A 28 -28.43 24.73 -1.62
CA ARG A 28 -29.17 25.08 -2.84
C ARG A 28 -30.59 25.59 -2.57
N ARG A 29 -31.27 25.04 -1.55
CA ARG A 29 -32.68 25.38 -1.23
C ARG A 29 -32.82 26.58 -0.30
N CYS A 30 -31.89 26.78 0.62
CA CYS A 30 -31.91 27.89 1.57
C CYS A 30 -31.14 29.09 0.99
N ALA A 31 -31.87 30.15 0.63
CA ALA A 31 -31.27 31.37 0.07
C ALA A 31 -30.30 32.06 1.04
N SER A 32 -30.50 31.92 2.36
CA SER A 32 -29.60 32.49 3.37
C SER A 32 -28.24 31.78 3.36
N CYS A 33 -28.23 30.46 3.56
CA CYS A 33 -27.01 29.65 3.57
C CYS A 33 -26.27 29.71 2.23
N GLY A 34 -26.99 29.71 1.10
CA GLY A 34 -26.38 29.84 -0.23
C GLY A 34 -25.70 31.19 -0.47
N ARG A 35 -26.21 32.28 0.10
CA ARG A 35 -25.52 33.59 0.03
C ARG A 35 -24.25 33.60 0.87
N GLU A 36 -24.32 33.05 2.08
CA GLU A 36 -23.18 33.06 2.99
C GLU A 36 -22.03 32.18 2.49
N ALA A 37 -22.34 30.99 1.97
CA ALA A 37 -21.36 30.13 1.32
C ALA A 37 -20.65 30.83 0.15
N ARG A 38 -21.40 31.55 -0.70
CA ARG A 38 -20.82 32.33 -1.80
C ARG A 38 -19.91 33.45 -1.32
N ARG A 39 -20.26 34.12 -0.21
CA ARG A 39 -19.40 35.17 0.37
C ARG A 39 -18.09 34.59 0.90
N LEU A 40 -18.15 33.44 1.57
CA LEU A 40 -16.97 32.71 2.02
C LEU A 40 -16.08 32.30 0.85
N ASP A 41 -16.65 31.71 -0.20
CA ASP A 41 -15.91 31.31 -1.39
C ASP A 41 -15.24 32.52 -2.07
N MET A 42 -15.95 33.65 -2.18
CA MET A 42 -15.40 34.90 -2.74
C MET A 42 -14.26 35.45 -1.89
N ALA A 43 -14.41 35.45 -0.56
CA ALA A 43 -13.36 35.90 0.35
C ALA A 43 -12.12 34.99 0.24
N MET A 44 -12.29 33.67 0.22
CA MET A 44 -11.18 32.73 0.05
C MET A 44 -10.51 32.86 -1.32
N ALA A 45 -11.28 33.09 -2.39
CA ALA A 45 -10.74 33.35 -3.72
C ALA A 45 -9.90 34.63 -3.72
N SER A 46 -10.38 35.72 -3.11
CA SER A 46 -9.60 36.96 -3.01
C SER A 46 -8.30 36.78 -2.22
N LEU A 47 -8.33 36.01 -1.14
CA LEU A 47 -7.14 35.66 -0.36
C LEU A 47 -6.15 34.86 -1.20
N ARG A 48 -6.64 33.92 -2.02
CA ARG A 48 -5.81 33.11 -2.90
C ARG A 48 -5.16 33.93 -4.01
N ASP A 49 -5.85 34.91 -4.56
CA ASP A 49 -5.31 35.81 -5.59
C ASP A 49 -4.28 36.81 -5.04
N LEU A 50 -4.41 37.18 -3.76
CA LEU A 50 -3.46 38.04 -3.05
C LEU A 50 -2.18 37.30 -2.65
N LEU A 51 -2.23 35.98 -2.51
CA LEU A 51 -1.09 35.17 -2.10
C LEU A 51 -0.33 34.67 -3.33
N PRO A 52 1.02 34.67 -3.30
CA PRO A 52 1.79 34.01 -4.33
C PRO A 52 1.44 32.51 -4.36
N PRO A 53 1.53 31.84 -5.53
CA PRO A 53 1.33 30.40 -5.62
C PRO A 53 2.27 29.72 -4.62
N ALA A 54 1.71 28.83 -3.80
CA ALA A 54 2.49 28.09 -2.82
C ALA A 54 3.64 27.35 -3.54
N PRO A 55 4.88 27.38 -3.01
CA PRO A 55 5.95 26.59 -3.57
C PRO A 55 5.56 25.11 -3.53
N ASP A 56 6.02 24.34 -4.52
CA ASP A 56 5.80 22.90 -4.51
C ASP A 56 6.61 22.27 -3.36
N LEU A 57 5.91 22.00 -2.27
CA LEU A 57 6.47 21.35 -1.08
C LEU A 57 6.35 19.83 -1.16
N SER A 58 5.85 19.26 -2.28
CA SER A 58 5.61 17.82 -2.38
C SER A 58 6.88 17.02 -2.13
N GLU A 59 8.01 17.45 -2.69
CA GLU A 59 9.30 16.76 -2.48
C GLU A 59 9.82 16.90 -1.06
N ALA A 60 9.74 18.10 -0.47
CA ALA A 60 10.16 18.35 0.91
C ALA A 60 9.31 17.55 1.92
N VAL A 61 7.99 17.51 1.69
CA VAL A 61 7.04 16.75 2.50
C VAL A 61 7.27 15.25 2.34
N MET A 62 7.42 14.74 1.11
CA MET A 62 7.69 13.32 0.89
C MET A 62 9.04 12.89 1.47
N THR A 63 10.04 13.77 1.45
CA THR A 63 11.33 13.53 2.10
C THR A 63 11.20 13.48 3.63
N ALA A 64 10.43 14.39 4.22
CA ALA A 64 10.14 14.38 5.65
C ALA A 64 9.35 13.13 6.08
N ILE A 65 8.33 12.74 5.32
CA ILE A 65 7.54 11.52 5.57
C ILE A 65 8.40 10.26 5.44
N ARG A 66 9.32 10.20 4.47
CA ARG A 66 10.22 9.05 4.30
C ARG A 66 11.19 8.88 5.49
N GLY A 67 11.53 9.97 6.16
CA GLY A 67 12.36 9.96 7.37
C GLY A 67 11.59 9.68 8.66
N ASP A 68 10.25 9.69 8.62
CA ASP A 68 9.41 9.47 9.79
C ASP A 68 9.22 7.95 10.01
N PRO A 69 9.70 7.37 11.12
CA PRO A 69 9.66 5.92 11.37
C PRO A 69 8.25 5.35 11.59
N LEU A 70 7.20 6.17 11.44
CA LEU A 70 5.86 5.80 11.88
C LEU A 70 5.19 4.68 11.08
N HIS A 71 5.68 4.25 9.91
CA HIS A 71 5.10 3.12 9.18
C HIS A 71 6.06 2.31 8.29
N LEU A 72 7.29 2.03 8.76
CA LEU A 72 7.97 0.84 8.24
C LEU A 72 7.55 -0.34 9.11
N SER A 73 6.50 -1.03 8.63
CA SER A 73 6.09 -2.36 9.06
C SER A 73 7.30 -3.18 9.49
N GLU A 74 7.24 -3.83 10.65
CA GLU A 74 8.27 -4.78 11.10
C GLU A 74 8.58 -5.77 9.97
N THR A 75 9.62 -5.49 9.19
CA THR A 75 10.08 -6.39 8.16
C THR A 75 10.70 -7.56 8.90
N VAL A 76 10.18 -8.77 8.63
CA VAL A 76 10.70 -9.99 9.24
C VAL A 76 12.18 -10.08 8.91
N SER A 77 13.03 -10.13 9.94
CA SER A 77 14.49 -10.17 9.80
C SER A 77 14.97 -11.12 8.70
N TRP A 78 15.91 -10.64 7.88
CA TRP A 78 16.55 -11.36 6.78
C TRP A 78 16.97 -12.79 7.14
N GLY A 79 17.49 -12.97 8.37
CA GLY A 79 17.93 -14.28 8.86
C GLY A 79 16.78 -15.28 9.04
N LYS A 80 15.60 -14.83 9.44
CA LYS A 80 14.41 -15.69 9.57
C LYS A 80 13.93 -16.15 8.19
N TRP A 81 13.96 -15.28 7.19
CA TRP A 81 13.64 -15.62 5.80
C TRP A 81 14.61 -16.64 5.21
N ILE A 82 15.92 -16.49 5.44
CA ILE A 82 16.91 -17.47 4.96
C ILE A 82 16.73 -18.81 5.66
N GLY A 83 16.46 -18.80 6.98
CA GLY A 83 16.18 -20.03 7.73
C GLY A 83 14.97 -20.79 7.20
N VAL A 84 13.86 -20.10 6.93
CA VAL A 84 12.66 -20.69 6.34
C VAL A 84 12.94 -21.19 4.92
N GLY A 85 13.67 -20.44 4.11
CA GLY A 85 14.04 -20.84 2.74
C GLY A 85 14.90 -22.10 2.72
N PHE A 86 15.86 -22.20 3.65
CA PHE A 86 16.69 -23.38 3.81
C PHE A 86 15.86 -24.59 4.26
N LEU A 87 14.92 -24.40 5.19
CA LEU A 87 14.00 -25.45 5.63
C LEU A 87 13.14 -25.95 4.46
N ILE A 88 12.56 -25.05 3.67
CA ILE A 88 11.77 -25.40 2.47
C ILE A 88 12.63 -26.20 1.48
N MET A 89 13.84 -25.73 1.19
CA MET A 89 14.75 -26.41 0.27
C MET A 89 15.11 -27.81 0.76
N LEU A 90 15.38 -27.97 2.06
CA LEU A 90 15.65 -29.26 2.67
C LEU A 90 14.43 -30.18 2.60
N SER A 91 13.23 -29.67 2.88
CA SER A 91 11.98 -30.43 2.75
C SER A 91 11.77 -30.93 1.33
N ILE A 92 12.01 -30.09 0.32
CA ILE A 92 11.91 -30.45 -1.09
C ILE A 92 12.94 -31.52 -1.47
N ALA A 93 14.19 -31.39 -1.00
CA ALA A 93 15.26 -32.34 -1.28
C ALA A 93 15.02 -33.72 -0.65
N VAL A 94 14.42 -33.75 0.55
CA VAL A 94 14.15 -34.99 1.29
C VAL A 94 12.82 -35.64 0.89
N ALA A 95 11.85 -34.86 0.41
CA ALA A 95 10.53 -35.35 -0.02
C ALA A 95 10.55 -36.61 -0.93
N PRO A 96 11.39 -36.72 -1.97
CA PRO A 96 11.42 -37.91 -2.83
C PRO A 96 11.97 -39.17 -2.15
N PHE A 97 12.63 -39.05 -0.99
CA PHE A 97 13.17 -40.17 -0.22
C PHE A 97 12.20 -40.67 0.88
N GLY A 98 11.07 -39.99 1.08
CA GLY A 98 10.05 -40.42 2.02
C GLY A 98 9.33 -41.70 1.56
N SER A 99 8.98 -42.56 2.52
CA SER A 99 8.17 -43.77 2.28
C SER A 99 6.86 -43.47 1.54
N ASP A 100 6.29 -42.30 1.81
CA ASP A 100 5.02 -41.85 1.25
C ASP A 100 5.12 -41.57 -0.25
N PHE A 101 6.28 -41.11 -0.73
CA PHE A 101 6.52 -40.88 -2.15
C PHE A 101 6.63 -42.20 -2.93
N GLY A 102 7.23 -43.23 -2.33
CA GLY A 102 7.27 -44.59 -2.88
C GLY A 102 5.88 -45.20 -3.02
N TRP A 103 5.03 -45.03 -2.01
CA TRP A 103 3.64 -45.49 -2.07
C TRP A 103 2.83 -44.72 -3.13
N LEU A 104 2.94 -43.40 -3.16
CA LEU A 104 2.18 -42.55 -4.10
C LEU A 104 2.60 -42.76 -5.56
N SER A 105 3.90 -42.93 -5.82
CA SER A 105 4.41 -43.25 -7.14
C SER A 105 4.02 -44.67 -7.61
N SER A 106 3.79 -45.61 -6.69
CA SER A 106 3.28 -46.94 -7.04
C SER A 106 1.82 -46.93 -7.50
N LEU A 107 1.01 -45.97 -7.03
CA LEU A 107 -0.41 -45.81 -7.39
C LEU A 107 -0.61 -45.01 -8.68
N MET A 108 0.16 -43.93 -8.89
CA MET A 108 0.00 -43.02 -10.03
C MET A 108 1.01 -43.26 -11.17
N GLY A 109 2.01 -44.12 -10.94
CA GLY A 109 3.07 -44.41 -11.91
C GLY A 109 4.05 -43.26 -12.12
N ASP A 110 4.98 -43.44 -13.07
CA ASP A 110 6.05 -42.47 -13.35
C ASP A 110 5.56 -41.12 -13.88
N SER A 111 4.32 -41.06 -14.38
CA SER A 111 3.66 -39.84 -14.83
C SER A 111 3.48 -38.80 -13.72
N PHE A 112 3.56 -39.20 -12.44
CA PHE A 112 3.43 -38.29 -11.30
C PHE A 112 4.70 -37.51 -10.97
N ARG A 113 5.89 -38.01 -11.34
CA ARG A 113 7.17 -37.36 -10.96
C ARG A 113 7.34 -35.97 -11.57
N LEU A 114 6.93 -35.82 -12.83
CA LEU A 114 7.07 -34.58 -13.60
C LEU A 114 6.20 -33.42 -13.06
N PRO A 115 4.87 -33.59 -12.86
CA PRO A 115 4.04 -32.54 -12.27
C PRO A 115 4.45 -32.24 -10.82
N PHE A 116 4.87 -33.26 -10.05
CA PHE A 116 5.37 -33.04 -8.68
C PHE A 116 6.61 -32.13 -8.66
N ALA A 117 7.63 -32.44 -9.47
CA ALA A 117 8.83 -31.61 -9.58
C ALA A 117 8.52 -30.18 -10.04
N LEU A 118 7.59 -30.03 -11.00
CA LEU A 118 7.12 -28.72 -11.46
C LEU A 118 6.46 -27.89 -10.35
N THR A 119 5.58 -28.50 -9.55
CA THR A 119 4.91 -27.79 -8.45
C THR A 119 5.90 -27.33 -7.38
N LEU A 120 6.88 -28.15 -7.03
CA LEU A 120 7.92 -27.80 -6.07
C LEU A 120 8.83 -26.68 -6.60
N GLY A 121 9.24 -26.76 -7.87
CA GLY A 121 10.02 -25.71 -8.52
C GLY A 121 9.25 -24.38 -8.59
N LEU A 122 7.96 -24.43 -8.87
CA LEU A 122 7.11 -23.24 -8.93
C LEU A 122 6.93 -22.61 -7.53
N ALA A 123 6.66 -23.42 -6.52
CA ALA A 123 6.57 -22.95 -5.13
C ALA A 123 7.88 -22.28 -4.67
N MET A 124 9.02 -22.90 -4.99
CA MET A 124 10.35 -22.33 -4.68
C MET A 124 10.60 -21.02 -5.43
N THR A 125 10.21 -20.95 -6.70
CA THR A 125 10.35 -19.72 -7.50
C THR A 125 9.54 -18.57 -6.91
N VAL A 126 8.28 -18.82 -6.56
CA VAL A 126 7.41 -17.82 -5.89
C VAL A 126 8.01 -17.37 -4.57
N TYR A 127 8.53 -18.29 -3.77
CA TYR A 127 9.21 -17.97 -2.52
C TYR A 127 10.41 -17.04 -2.73
N CYS A 128 11.29 -17.38 -3.67
CA CYS A 128 12.45 -16.55 -4.01
C CYS A 128 12.05 -15.16 -4.52
N SER A 129 11.01 -15.06 -5.35
CA SER A 129 10.50 -13.77 -5.83
C SER A 129 9.98 -12.90 -4.69
N LEU A 130 9.23 -13.46 -3.74
CA LEU A 130 8.76 -12.74 -2.55
C LEU A 130 9.91 -12.29 -1.65
N PHE A 131 10.93 -13.14 -1.49
CA PHE A 131 12.14 -12.80 -0.74
C PHE A 131 12.88 -11.61 -1.36
N ILE A 132 13.07 -11.61 -2.68
CA ILE A 132 13.74 -10.51 -3.39
C ILE A 132 12.92 -9.22 -3.29
N ALA A 133 11.61 -9.29 -3.52
CA ALA A 133 10.73 -8.12 -3.48
C ALA A 133 10.67 -7.49 -2.07
N SER A 134 10.63 -8.30 -1.02
CA SER A 134 10.56 -7.83 0.37
C SER A 134 11.86 -7.23 0.90
N HIS A 135 13.00 -7.53 0.27
CA HIS A 135 14.32 -7.05 0.71
C HIS A 135 15.04 -6.24 -0.37
N LEU A 136 14.31 -5.73 -1.37
CA LEU A 136 14.89 -5.04 -2.51
C LEU A 136 15.65 -3.77 -2.10
N ASP A 137 15.12 -3.04 -1.11
CA ASP A 137 15.78 -1.85 -0.55
C ASP A 137 17.10 -2.19 0.16
N GLU A 138 17.08 -3.23 1.02
CA GLU A 138 18.26 -3.69 1.76
C GLU A 138 19.34 -4.29 0.83
N LEU A 139 18.91 -5.00 -0.22
CA LEU A 139 19.80 -5.50 -1.28
C LEU A 139 20.42 -4.34 -2.06
N THR A 140 19.64 -3.33 -2.42
CA THR A 140 20.13 -2.17 -3.17
C THR A 140 21.15 -1.38 -2.36
N GLU A 141 20.93 -1.23 -1.05
CA GLU A 141 21.85 -0.58 -0.12
C GLU A 141 23.17 -1.38 0.03
N ARG A 142 23.09 -2.70 0.25
CA ARG A 142 24.30 -3.56 0.37
C ARG A 142 25.11 -3.63 -0.91
N PHE A 143 24.46 -3.76 -2.06
CA PHE A 143 25.14 -3.90 -3.35
C PHE A 143 25.51 -2.55 -3.99
N LYS A 144 25.18 -1.42 -3.35
CA LYS A 144 25.41 -0.06 -3.86
C LYS A 144 24.90 0.12 -5.29
N LEU A 145 23.78 -0.51 -5.63
CA LEU A 145 23.22 -0.53 -6.99
C LEU A 145 22.45 0.75 -7.34
N GLY A 146 22.50 1.78 -6.50
CA GLY A 146 21.88 3.08 -6.76
C GLY A 146 22.65 4.24 -6.15
N ARG A 147 23.69 4.73 -6.85
CA ARG A 147 24.07 6.15 -6.85
C ARG A 147 25.04 6.49 -8.01
N ARG A 148 24.48 6.99 -9.11
CA ARG A 148 25.01 8.14 -9.87
C ARG A 148 23.87 9.14 -9.99
#